data_AF-A0A9E0M4K1-F1
#
_entry.id   AF-A0A9E0M4K1-F1
#
_cell.length_a   1.000
_cell.length_b   1.000
_cell.length_c   1.000
_cell.angle_alpha   90.00
_cell.angle_beta   90.00
_cell.angle_gamma   90.00
#
_symmetry.space_group_name_H-M   'P 1'
#
loop_
_entity.id
_entity.type
_entity.pdbx_description
1 polymer ?
#
loop_
_entity_poly.entity_id
_entity_poly.type
_entity_poly.pdbx_seq_one_letter_code
_entity_poly.pdbx_strand_id
1 'polypeptide(L)'
;MWLERLDRHDAYLKSVTSAPPPKPVARRHARSPSPGQEENEVAARNSSNEIRLTRIYDAPVRAVWDAWTLPEQVAKWWGPRGFTLTTHGKDLRAGGQWRYTMHGPDGVDHPNVATYHVVEPHKKLIYDHGATDDRPPLFHVTATFTEANGRTTMQLIFTLPSPEAAADVAKHIKQAGGNATWDRLAEHLEEVSSGRRCFVINRSLDAPVARVFEMWSNPERLAKWLPPPGTTMRFLRSQIAAGQSTLFVIAGHHGTMRVRAEYLAIDPPRRIEYTQQFVDEREQLAPAPGAETWPATLLTRVLFTEEAPDRTRVTVTSEPYGHGGEDDGVTGAEVEAFVRERAGMTLGWTSSFDALEALVQ
;
A
#
# COMPACT_ATOMS: atom_id res chain seq x y z
N MET A 1 7.53 19.64 -5.73
CA MET A 1 8.14 18.83 -6.82
C MET A 1 7.23 17.84 -7.57
N TRP A 2 6.12 17.31 -7.00
CA TRP A 2 5.18 16.39 -7.70
C TRP A 2 4.07 17.13 -8.49
N LEU A 3 3.56 18.26 -7.98
CA LEU A 3 2.58 19.11 -8.69
C LEU A 3 3.22 20.08 -9.71
N GLU A 4 4.44 20.56 -9.46
CA GLU A 4 5.15 21.50 -10.37
C GLU A 4 5.50 20.90 -11.74
N ARG A 5 5.42 19.57 -11.92
CA ARG A 5 5.63 18.92 -13.22
C ARG A 5 4.34 18.72 -14.02
N LEU A 6 3.16 18.90 -13.41
CA LEU A 6 1.88 18.97 -14.11
C LEU A 6 1.65 20.34 -14.78
N ASP A 7 2.39 21.39 -14.40
CA ASP A 7 2.35 22.69 -15.10
C ASP A 7 2.83 22.59 -16.56
N ARG A 8 3.62 21.58 -16.91
CA ARG A 8 3.96 21.29 -18.32
C ARG A 8 2.80 20.69 -19.11
N HIS A 9 1.78 20.16 -18.43
CA HIS A 9 0.53 19.66 -19.03
C HIS A 9 -0.45 20.80 -19.35
N ASP A 10 -0.32 21.94 -18.66
CA ASP A 10 -1.14 23.13 -18.87
C ASP A 10 -0.88 23.80 -20.24
N ALA A 11 0.35 23.67 -20.76
CA ALA A 11 0.73 24.07 -22.11
C ALA A 11 0.10 23.18 -23.20
N TYR A 12 -0.15 21.90 -22.89
CA TYR A 12 -0.79 20.95 -23.80
C TYR A 12 -2.31 21.21 -23.91
N LEU A 13 -2.99 21.40 -22.78
CA LEU A 13 -4.44 21.67 -22.76
C LEU A 13 -4.83 23.00 -23.43
N LYS A 14 -4.00 24.05 -23.30
CA LYS A 14 -4.20 25.33 -24.02
C LYS A 14 -4.09 25.22 -25.55
N SER A 15 -3.37 24.20 -26.06
CA SER A 15 -3.19 23.96 -27.51
C SER A 15 -4.36 23.24 -28.17
N VAL A 16 -5.16 22.48 -27.40
CA VAL A 16 -6.26 21.65 -27.92
C VAL A 16 -7.59 22.44 -27.99
N THR A 17 -7.71 23.53 -27.23
CA THR A 17 -8.93 24.35 -27.16
C THR A 17 -9.09 25.40 -28.26
N SER A 18 -8.20 25.48 -29.27
CA SER A 18 -8.27 26.52 -30.32
C SER A 18 -8.62 26.04 -31.73
N ALA A 19 -9.10 24.81 -31.91
CA ALA A 19 -9.48 24.31 -33.23
C ALA A 19 -10.90 24.76 -33.63
N PRO A 20 -11.10 25.39 -34.82
CA PRO A 20 -12.43 25.75 -35.30
C PRO A 20 -13.24 24.50 -35.71
N PRO A 21 -14.58 24.55 -35.67
CA PRO A 21 -15.41 23.38 -35.96
C PRO A 21 -15.25 22.90 -37.42
N PRO A 22 -15.26 21.58 -37.67
CA PRO A 22 -15.11 21.04 -39.02
C PRO A 22 -16.35 21.33 -39.89
N LYS A 23 -16.10 21.68 -41.16
CA LYS A 23 -17.13 21.86 -42.20
C LYS A 23 -17.72 20.51 -42.62
N PRO A 24 -18.99 20.45 -43.05
CA PRO A 24 -19.60 19.20 -43.49
C PRO A 24 -19.02 18.75 -44.84
N VAL A 25 -18.54 17.50 -44.92
CA VAL A 25 -18.05 16.88 -46.16
C VAL A 25 -18.99 15.74 -46.59
N ALA A 26 -19.32 15.76 -47.88
CA ALA A 26 -20.27 14.89 -48.56
C ALA A 26 -19.86 13.40 -48.59
N ARG A 27 -20.88 12.53 -48.65
CA ARG A 27 -20.76 11.07 -48.76
C ARG A 27 -19.93 10.64 -49.97
N ARG A 28 -18.86 9.87 -49.74
CA ARG A 28 -18.27 8.94 -50.72
C ARG A 28 -18.12 7.54 -50.10
N HIS A 29 -18.22 6.54 -50.97
CA HIS A 29 -18.47 5.13 -50.68
C HIS A 29 -17.37 4.44 -49.84
N ALA A 30 -17.81 3.50 -48.99
CA ALA A 30 -16.98 2.73 -48.06
C ALA A 30 -16.10 1.70 -48.76
N ARG A 31 -14.82 1.61 -48.36
CA ARG A 31 -13.97 0.43 -48.50
C ARG A 31 -13.88 -0.25 -47.12
N SER A 32 -13.93 -1.57 -47.10
CA SER A 32 -13.77 -2.37 -45.88
C SER A 32 -12.37 -2.16 -45.27
N PRO A 33 -12.22 -2.11 -43.92
CA PRO A 33 -10.92 -1.93 -43.28
C PRO A 33 -10.01 -3.16 -43.46
N SER A 34 -8.70 -2.92 -43.41
CA SER A 34 -7.69 -3.99 -43.47
C SER A 34 -7.49 -4.64 -42.07
N PRO A 35 -7.10 -5.92 -41.97
CA PRO A 35 -7.04 -6.68 -40.70
C PRO A 35 -6.19 -6.03 -39.59
N GLY A 36 -5.15 -5.26 -39.94
CA GLY A 36 -4.30 -4.54 -38.97
C GLY A 36 -4.86 -3.20 -38.46
N GLN A 37 -5.95 -2.70 -39.03
CA GLN A 37 -6.66 -1.54 -38.48
C GLN A 37 -7.63 -1.95 -37.37
N GLU A 38 -8.29 -3.10 -37.48
CA GLU A 38 -9.15 -3.63 -36.42
C GLU A 38 -8.36 -3.98 -35.15
N GLU A 39 -7.16 -4.55 -35.24
CA GLU A 39 -6.33 -4.85 -34.05
C GLU A 39 -5.88 -3.59 -33.29
N ASN A 40 -5.56 -2.50 -34.00
CA ASN A 40 -5.20 -1.22 -33.37
C ASN A 40 -6.43 -0.47 -32.84
N GLU A 41 -7.61 -0.63 -33.47
CA GLU A 41 -8.88 -0.06 -33.00
C GLU A 41 -9.45 -0.84 -31.80
N VAL A 42 -9.17 -2.14 -31.71
CA VAL A 42 -9.50 -3.01 -30.56
C VAL A 42 -8.54 -2.78 -29.39
N ALA A 43 -7.24 -2.55 -29.65
CA ALA A 43 -6.29 -2.14 -28.61
C ALA A 43 -6.62 -0.74 -28.04
N ALA A 44 -7.05 0.20 -28.89
CA ALA A 44 -7.53 1.52 -28.48
C ALA A 44 -8.89 1.48 -27.74
N ARG A 45 -9.70 0.43 -27.92
CA ARG A 45 -10.92 0.17 -27.13
C ARG A 45 -10.65 -0.41 -25.73
N ASN A 46 -9.42 -0.84 -25.44
CA ASN A 46 -9.06 -1.55 -24.21
C ASN A 46 -8.26 -0.71 -23.20
N SER A 47 -7.93 0.56 -23.48
CA SER A 47 -7.30 1.44 -22.50
C SER A 47 -8.38 2.15 -21.66
N SER A 48 -8.64 1.62 -20.47
CA SER A 48 -9.57 2.27 -19.52
C SER A 48 -8.95 3.56 -18.98
N ASN A 49 -9.76 4.60 -18.80
CA ASN A 49 -9.39 5.81 -18.06
C ASN A 49 -9.54 5.63 -16.53
N GLU A 50 -9.69 4.39 -16.06
CA GLU A 50 -9.88 4.06 -14.65
C GLU A 50 -8.69 3.31 -14.07
N ILE A 51 -8.29 3.71 -12.87
CA ILE A 51 -7.39 2.95 -12.01
C ILE A 51 -8.24 2.29 -10.93
N ARG A 52 -8.11 0.98 -10.77
CA ARG A 52 -8.89 0.19 -9.81
C ARG A 52 -8.01 -0.34 -8.71
N LEU A 53 -8.51 -0.25 -7.49
CA LEU A 53 -7.84 -0.74 -6.30
C LEU A 53 -8.84 -1.46 -5.41
N THR A 54 -8.51 -2.69 -5.02
CA THR A 54 -9.26 -3.43 -4.01
C THR A 54 -8.40 -3.61 -2.77
N ARG A 55 -9.00 -3.40 -1.61
CA ARG A 55 -8.42 -3.63 -0.29
C ARG A 55 -9.40 -4.40 0.57
N ILE A 56 -8.87 -5.26 1.43
CA ILE A 56 -9.65 -5.94 2.44
C ILE A 56 -9.00 -5.63 3.78
N TYR A 57 -9.81 -5.14 4.72
CA TYR A 57 -9.40 -4.82 6.07
C TYR A 57 -10.08 -5.79 7.04
N ASP A 58 -9.32 -6.28 8.02
CA ASP A 58 -9.83 -7.12 9.10
C ASP A 58 -10.51 -6.25 10.18
N ALA A 59 -11.49 -5.45 9.72
CA ALA A 59 -12.27 -4.51 10.52
C ALA A 59 -13.72 -4.43 9.98
N PRO A 60 -14.71 -4.20 10.86
CA PRO A 60 -16.09 -3.98 10.45
C PRO A 60 -16.24 -2.69 9.65
N VAL A 61 -17.25 -2.60 8.78
CA VAL A 61 -17.42 -1.47 7.85
C VAL A 61 -17.58 -0.14 8.56
N ARG A 62 -18.16 -0.17 9.76
CA ARG A 62 -18.27 1.02 10.60
C ARG A 62 -16.92 1.61 10.93
N ALA A 63 -15.94 0.80 11.33
CA ALA A 63 -14.60 1.29 11.66
C ALA A 63 -13.89 1.87 10.41
N VAL A 64 -14.03 1.20 9.26
CA VAL A 64 -13.48 1.70 7.99
C VAL A 64 -14.16 3.01 7.58
N TRP A 65 -15.47 3.11 7.72
CA TRP A 65 -16.22 4.31 7.40
C TRP A 65 -15.87 5.48 8.32
N ASP A 66 -15.81 5.23 9.64
CA ASP A 66 -15.42 6.23 10.63
C ASP A 66 -13.99 6.75 10.33
N ALA A 67 -13.06 5.86 9.97
CA ALA A 67 -11.71 6.24 9.56
C ALA A 67 -11.67 7.17 8.32
N TRP A 68 -12.61 7.03 7.39
CA TRP A 68 -12.73 7.86 6.19
C TRP A 68 -13.44 9.20 6.44
N THR A 69 -14.36 9.22 7.40
CA THR A 69 -15.36 10.29 7.50
C THR A 69 -15.14 11.22 8.67
N LEU A 70 -14.55 10.73 9.77
CA LEU A 70 -14.23 11.53 10.94
C LEU A 70 -12.90 12.28 10.74
N PRO A 71 -12.88 13.63 10.85
CA PRO A 71 -11.68 14.44 10.64
C PRO A 71 -10.46 14.00 11.45
N GLU A 72 -10.67 13.63 12.72
CA GLU A 72 -9.63 13.21 13.64
C GLU A 72 -9.00 11.86 13.26
N GLN A 73 -9.76 10.99 12.57
CA GLN A 73 -9.26 9.70 12.13
C GLN A 73 -8.59 9.78 10.76
N VAL A 74 -9.20 10.49 9.80
CA VAL A 74 -8.61 10.64 8.45
C VAL A 74 -7.22 11.29 8.52
N ALA A 75 -7.00 12.20 9.48
CA ALA A 75 -5.71 12.83 9.72
C ALA A 75 -4.59 11.86 10.13
N LYS A 76 -4.91 10.67 10.64
CA LYS A 76 -3.91 9.68 11.08
C LYS A 76 -3.28 8.91 9.93
N TRP A 77 -4.02 8.69 8.86
CA TRP A 77 -3.62 7.77 7.79
C TRP A 77 -3.59 8.37 6.39
N TRP A 78 -4.30 9.48 6.13
CA TRP A 78 -4.43 10.02 4.77
C TRP A 78 -3.11 10.58 4.23
N GLY A 79 -2.76 10.14 3.02
CA GLY A 79 -1.55 10.53 2.30
C GLY A 79 -0.41 9.51 2.37
N PRO A 80 0.61 9.65 1.49
CA PRO A 80 1.79 8.78 1.51
C PRO A 80 2.52 8.83 2.86
N ARG A 81 3.42 7.87 3.12
CA ARG A 81 4.22 7.91 4.36
C ARG A 81 5.09 9.17 4.42
N GLY A 82 5.25 9.71 5.62
CA GLY A 82 5.93 10.98 5.88
C GLY A 82 5.01 12.22 5.78
N PHE A 83 3.82 12.10 5.18
CA PHE A 83 2.86 13.20 5.15
C PHE A 83 2.05 13.30 6.44
N THR A 84 1.75 14.54 6.83
CA THR A 84 0.73 14.87 7.83
C THR A 84 -0.40 15.66 7.19
N LEU A 85 -1.51 15.82 7.91
CA LEU A 85 -2.76 16.36 7.37
C LEU A 85 -3.38 17.36 8.34
N THR A 86 -3.69 18.56 7.85
CA THR A 86 -4.52 19.53 8.56
C THR A 86 -5.87 19.65 7.85
N THR A 87 -6.97 19.39 8.56
CA THR A 87 -8.33 19.61 8.04
C THR A 87 -8.83 20.99 8.43
N HIS A 88 -9.26 21.78 7.45
CA HIS A 88 -9.81 23.13 7.64
C HIS A 88 -11.35 23.14 7.72
N GLY A 89 -11.98 22.14 7.12
CA GLY A 89 -13.43 21.92 7.21
C GLY A 89 -13.85 20.69 6.41
N LYS A 90 -14.83 19.93 6.91
CA LYS A 90 -15.32 18.71 6.28
C LYS A 90 -16.85 18.63 6.41
N ASP A 91 -17.54 19.01 5.35
CA ASP A 91 -19.00 18.93 5.24
C ASP A 91 -19.38 17.63 4.52
N LEU A 92 -19.61 16.56 5.29
CA LEU A 92 -19.84 15.21 4.76
C LEU A 92 -21.30 15.00 4.36
N ARG A 93 -21.69 15.54 3.21
CA ARG A 93 -22.99 15.32 2.56
C ARG A 93 -22.83 15.52 1.05
N ALA A 94 -23.82 15.09 0.27
CA ALA A 94 -23.87 15.42 -1.15
C ALA A 94 -23.82 16.96 -1.36
N GLY A 95 -22.91 17.39 -2.25
CA GLY A 95 -22.56 18.79 -2.50
C GLY A 95 -21.64 19.44 -1.47
N GLY A 96 -21.32 18.76 -0.36
CA GLY A 96 -20.41 19.25 0.67
C GLY A 96 -18.93 19.12 0.27
N GLN A 97 -18.05 19.85 0.98
CA GLN A 97 -16.62 19.88 0.68
C GLN A 97 -15.77 19.48 1.89
N TRP A 98 -14.66 18.81 1.60
CA TRP A 98 -13.54 18.64 2.52
C TRP A 98 -12.36 19.47 2.05
N ARG A 99 -11.97 20.46 2.86
CA ARG A 99 -10.81 21.33 2.63
C ARG A 99 -9.71 20.95 3.61
N TYR A 100 -8.53 20.65 3.10
CA TYR A 100 -7.41 20.19 3.91
C TYR A 100 -6.07 20.54 3.25
N THR A 101 -5.01 20.59 4.05
CA THR A 101 -3.63 20.70 3.59
C THR A 101 -2.89 19.42 3.94
N MET A 102 -2.22 18.84 2.94
CA MET A 102 -1.24 17.78 3.16
C MET A 102 0.15 18.41 3.29
N HIS A 103 0.85 18.13 4.37
CA HIS A 103 2.20 18.62 4.61
C HIS A 103 3.21 17.54 4.22
N GLY A 104 4.04 17.82 3.22
CA GLY A 104 5.09 16.93 2.77
C GLY A 104 6.25 16.85 3.76
N PRO A 105 7.01 15.74 3.76
CA PRO A 105 8.21 15.62 4.60
C PRO A 105 9.33 16.58 4.19
N ASP A 106 9.25 17.16 3.00
CA ASP A 106 10.10 18.24 2.50
C ASP A 106 9.68 19.64 2.99
N GLY A 107 8.63 19.72 3.81
CA GLY A 107 8.07 20.97 4.32
C GLY A 107 7.16 21.71 3.32
N VAL A 108 6.87 21.10 2.16
CA VAL A 108 5.97 21.70 1.17
C VAL A 108 4.52 21.40 1.53
N ASP A 109 3.70 22.45 1.53
CA ASP A 109 2.27 22.34 1.76
C ASP A 109 1.49 22.13 0.47
N HIS A 110 0.53 21.22 0.52
CA HIS A 110 -0.34 20.88 -0.59
C HIS A 110 -1.80 21.10 -0.19
N PRO A 111 -2.37 22.29 -0.44
CA PRO A 111 -3.79 22.55 -0.28
C PRO A 111 -4.60 21.65 -1.20
N ASN A 112 -5.74 21.18 -0.71
CA ASN A 112 -6.64 20.31 -1.45
C ASN A 112 -8.10 20.57 -1.07
N VAL A 113 -8.97 20.42 -2.06
CA VAL A 113 -10.42 20.39 -1.91
C VAL A 113 -10.94 19.08 -2.52
N ALA A 114 -11.76 18.38 -1.74
CA ALA A 114 -12.57 17.28 -2.23
C ALA A 114 -14.06 17.65 -2.16
N THR A 115 -14.80 17.40 -3.24
CA THR A 115 -16.25 17.69 -3.31
C THR A 115 -17.02 16.38 -3.34
N TYR A 116 -17.91 16.17 -2.36
CA TYR A 116 -18.71 14.96 -2.25
C TYR A 116 -19.94 15.03 -3.16
N HIS A 117 -20.12 14.02 -4.00
CA HIS A 117 -21.30 13.86 -4.87
C HIS A 117 -22.32 12.90 -4.25
N VAL A 118 -21.84 11.80 -3.68
CA VAL A 118 -22.66 10.80 -3.00
C VAL A 118 -22.06 10.44 -1.66
N VAL A 119 -22.89 10.42 -0.63
CA VAL A 119 -22.55 9.94 0.73
C VAL A 119 -23.64 8.96 1.16
N GLU A 120 -23.36 7.67 1.01
CA GLU A 120 -24.20 6.58 1.52
C GLU A 120 -23.46 5.91 2.69
N PRO A 121 -23.87 6.19 3.95
CA PRO A 121 -23.22 5.65 5.15
C PRO A 121 -22.93 4.16 5.06
N HIS A 122 -21.69 3.78 5.41
CA HIS A 122 -21.19 2.40 5.43
C HIS A 122 -21.24 1.66 4.08
N LYS A 123 -21.41 2.37 2.96
CA LYS A 123 -21.64 1.72 1.67
C LYS A 123 -20.90 2.36 0.52
N LYS A 124 -20.98 3.69 0.38
CA LYS A 124 -20.43 4.37 -0.80
C LYS A 124 -20.09 5.83 -0.56
N LEU A 125 -18.94 6.25 -1.09
CA LEU A 125 -18.58 7.65 -1.29
C LEU A 125 -18.27 7.87 -2.78
N ILE A 126 -18.83 8.91 -3.37
CA ILE A 126 -18.40 9.41 -4.67
C ILE A 126 -17.97 10.85 -4.48
N TYR A 127 -16.75 11.20 -4.88
CA TYR A 127 -16.21 12.53 -4.70
C TYR A 127 -15.15 12.87 -5.74
N ASP A 128 -15.04 14.15 -6.05
CA ASP A 128 -13.89 14.67 -6.80
C ASP A 128 -12.75 14.99 -5.83
N HIS A 129 -11.52 14.70 -6.22
CA HIS A 129 -10.33 14.82 -5.38
C HIS A 129 -9.24 15.65 -6.03
N GLY A 130 -8.45 16.33 -5.20
CA GLY A 130 -7.22 16.98 -5.62
C GLY A 130 -7.42 18.33 -6.29
N ALA A 131 -8.58 18.96 -6.14
CA ALA A 131 -8.79 20.35 -6.59
C ALA A 131 -8.08 21.34 -5.67
N THR A 132 -7.87 22.55 -6.16
CA THR A 132 -7.55 23.74 -5.36
C THR A 132 -8.52 24.85 -5.74
N ASP A 133 -8.41 26.04 -5.15
CA ASP A 133 -9.30 27.16 -5.53
C ASP A 133 -9.05 27.64 -6.97
N ASP A 134 -7.87 27.34 -7.53
CA ASP A 134 -7.42 27.74 -8.86
C ASP A 134 -7.29 26.59 -9.87
N ARG A 135 -7.39 25.33 -9.42
CA ARG A 135 -7.18 24.14 -10.27
C ARG A 135 -8.36 23.17 -10.14
N PRO A 136 -8.88 22.63 -11.27
CA PRO A 136 -9.93 21.62 -11.22
C PRO A 136 -9.46 20.34 -10.51
N PRO A 137 -10.41 19.48 -10.12
CA PRO A 137 -10.08 18.18 -9.54
C PRO A 137 -9.21 17.32 -10.45
N LEU A 138 -8.35 16.50 -9.84
CA LEU A 138 -7.48 15.56 -10.54
C LEU A 138 -8.18 14.24 -10.83
N PHE A 139 -9.03 13.77 -9.92
CA PHE A 139 -9.67 12.46 -9.99
C PHE A 139 -11.13 12.55 -9.61
N HIS A 140 -11.96 11.77 -10.30
CA HIS A 140 -13.26 11.38 -9.79
C HIS A 140 -13.11 10.03 -9.10
N VAL A 141 -13.46 9.93 -7.82
CA VAL A 141 -13.26 8.73 -7.01
C VAL A 141 -14.59 8.12 -6.60
N THR A 142 -14.78 6.84 -6.92
CA THR A 142 -15.83 6.01 -6.33
C THR A 142 -15.20 5.05 -5.32
N ALA A 143 -15.56 5.18 -4.05
CA ALA A 143 -15.24 4.26 -2.98
C ALA A 143 -16.49 3.46 -2.60
N THR A 144 -16.42 2.13 -2.62
CA THR A 144 -17.47 1.25 -2.12
C THR A 144 -16.96 0.37 -0.99
N PHE A 145 -17.83 0.08 -0.03
CA PHE A 145 -17.52 -0.72 1.15
C PHE A 145 -18.53 -1.86 1.25
N THR A 146 -18.03 -3.08 1.39
CA THR A 146 -18.83 -4.29 1.56
C THR A 146 -18.29 -5.10 2.72
N GLU A 147 -19.11 -5.35 3.74
CA GLU A 147 -18.73 -6.20 4.87
C GLU A 147 -19.10 -7.67 4.64
N ALA A 148 -18.21 -8.57 5.01
CA ALA A 148 -18.49 -9.99 5.16
C ALA A 148 -17.61 -10.59 6.26
N ASN A 149 -18.21 -11.33 7.21
CA ASN A 149 -17.52 -12.04 8.28
C ASN A 149 -16.58 -11.13 9.11
N GLY A 150 -17.04 -9.92 9.47
CA GLY A 150 -16.26 -8.95 10.25
C GLY A 150 -15.10 -8.29 9.50
N ARG A 151 -15.01 -8.50 8.18
CA ARG A 151 -13.99 -7.91 7.30
C ARG A 151 -14.66 -7.02 6.26
N THR A 152 -14.00 -5.93 5.90
CA THR A 152 -14.51 -4.97 4.93
C THR A 152 -13.68 -5.00 3.67
N THR A 153 -14.32 -5.30 2.54
CA THR A 153 -13.77 -5.07 1.21
C THR A 153 -14.06 -3.64 0.79
N MET A 154 -13.01 -2.86 0.60
CA MET A 154 -13.04 -1.52 0.03
C MET A 154 -12.61 -1.59 -1.44
N GLN A 155 -13.44 -1.10 -2.35
CA GLN A 155 -13.06 -0.93 -3.75
C GLN A 155 -12.99 0.56 -4.07
N LEU A 156 -11.92 0.95 -4.74
CA LEU A 156 -11.68 2.31 -5.21
C LEU A 156 -11.54 2.30 -6.72
N ILE A 157 -12.26 3.19 -7.37
CA ILE A 157 -12.15 3.47 -8.80
C ILE A 157 -11.77 4.94 -8.91
N PHE A 158 -10.59 5.22 -9.44
CA PHE A 158 -10.15 6.56 -9.81
C PHE A 158 -10.39 6.72 -11.30
N THR A 159 -11.35 7.56 -11.69
CA THR A 159 -11.64 7.87 -13.08
C THR A 159 -10.94 9.17 -13.48
N LEU A 160 -10.20 9.12 -14.59
CA LEU A 160 -9.40 10.21 -15.12
C LEU A 160 -9.95 10.72 -16.46
N PRO A 161 -9.52 11.92 -16.94
CA PRO A 161 -10.04 12.48 -18.19
C PRO A 161 -9.76 11.63 -19.44
N SER A 162 -8.66 10.87 -19.45
CA SER A 162 -8.29 10.01 -20.57
C SER A 162 -7.51 8.76 -20.11
N PRO A 163 -7.40 7.73 -20.96
CA PRO A 163 -6.57 6.56 -20.69
C PRO A 163 -5.08 6.88 -20.52
N GLU A 164 -4.55 7.86 -21.27
CA GLU A 164 -3.17 8.33 -21.14
C GLU A 164 -2.93 8.96 -19.77
N ALA A 165 -3.86 9.80 -19.32
CA ALA A 165 -3.81 10.38 -17.98
C ALA A 165 -3.83 9.27 -16.91
N ALA A 166 -4.66 8.23 -17.09
CA ALA A 166 -4.70 7.09 -16.18
C ALA A 166 -3.38 6.31 -16.15
N ALA A 167 -2.76 6.07 -17.31
CA ALA A 167 -1.46 5.40 -17.39
C ALA A 167 -0.35 6.21 -16.70
N ASP A 168 -0.31 7.52 -16.94
CA ASP A 168 0.64 8.42 -16.30
C ASP A 168 0.45 8.43 -14.79
N VAL A 169 -0.79 8.59 -14.32
CA VAL A 169 -1.08 8.61 -12.89
C VAL A 169 -0.78 7.27 -12.24
N ALA A 170 -1.11 6.14 -12.86
CA ALA A 170 -0.79 4.81 -12.34
C ALA A 170 0.73 4.64 -12.14
N LYS A 171 1.54 5.11 -13.10
CA LYS A 171 3.00 5.11 -12.99
C LYS A 171 3.48 5.95 -11.80
N HIS A 172 2.93 7.13 -11.61
CA HIS A 172 3.29 8.00 -10.48
C HIS A 172 2.83 7.44 -9.14
N ILE A 173 1.62 6.86 -9.06
CA ILE A 173 1.12 6.14 -7.89
C ILE A 173 2.12 5.04 -7.53
N LYS A 174 2.53 4.21 -8.49
CA LYS A 174 3.54 3.16 -8.23
C LYS A 174 4.86 3.74 -7.71
N GLN A 175 5.37 4.82 -8.31
CA GLN A 175 6.61 5.48 -7.88
C GLN A 175 6.52 6.12 -6.49
N ALA A 176 5.36 6.64 -6.12
CA ALA A 176 5.11 7.23 -4.79
C ALA A 176 4.80 6.19 -3.71
N GLY A 177 5.04 4.89 -4.00
CA GLY A 177 4.73 3.79 -3.10
C GLY A 177 3.22 3.59 -2.95
N GLY A 178 2.49 3.56 -4.06
CA GLY A 178 1.03 3.76 -4.17
C GLY A 178 0.09 2.92 -3.30
N ASN A 179 0.61 1.91 -2.62
CA ASN A 179 -0.12 1.14 -1.62
C ASN A 179 -0.02 1.74 -0.21
N ALA A 180 0.97 2.61 0.04
CA ALA A 180 1.37 3.11 1.35
C ALA A 180 0.26 3.87 2.08
N THR A 181 -0.53 4.69 1.39
CA THR A 181 -1.70 5.37 1.98
C THR A 181 -2.70 4.36 2.54
N TRP A 182 -2.90 3.25 1.83
CA TRP A 182 -3.86 2.20 2.20
C TRP A 182 -3.31 1.26 3.26
N ASP A 183 -1.99 1.06 3.28
CA ASP A 183 -1.27 0.37 4.35
C ASP A 183 -1.35 1.18 5.66
N ARG A 184 -1.24 2.53 5.60
CA ARG A 184 -1.48 3.42 6.76
C ARG A 184 -2.91 3.32 7.29
N LEU A 185 -3.91 3.15 6.42
CA LEU A 185 -5.28 2.90 6.87
C LEU A 185 -5.38 1.56 7.61
N ALA A 186 -4.70 0.51 7.13
CA ALA A 186 -4.67 -0.77 7.85
C ALA A 186 -4.04 -0.64 9.24
N GLU A 187 -2.92 0.09 9.36
CA GLU A 187 -2.28 0.37 10.64
C GLU A 187 -3.20 1.13 11.60
N HIS A 188 -3.88 2.17 11.12
CA HIS A 188 -4.82 2.96 11.93
C HIS A 188 -6.01 2.10 12.39
N LEU A 189 -6.54 1.23 11.53
CA LEU A 189 -7.63 0.33 11.90
C LEU A 189 -7.19 -0.69 12.96
N GLU A 190 -5.97 -1.19 12.88
CA GLU A 190 -5.41 -2.09 13.89
C GLU A 190 -5.16 -1.38 15.22
N GLU A 191 -4.70 -0.14 15.19
CA GLU A 191 -4.51 0.69 16.39
C GLU A 191 -5.85 1.00 17.07
N VAL A 192 -6.88 1.36 16.31
CA VAL A 192 -8.21 1.63 16.85
C VAL A 192 -8.89 0.36 17.38
N SER A 193 -8.68 -0.80 16.75
CA SER A 193 -9.34 -2.05 17.13
C SER A 193 -8.67 -2.75 18.32
N SER A 194 -7.34 -2.70 18.39
CA SER A 194 -6.56 -3.50 19.35
C SER A 194 -5.68 -2.65 20.29
N GLY A 195 -5.53 -1.35 20.04
CA GLY A 195 -4.58 -0.49 20.74
C GLY A 195 -3.12 -0.68 20.32
N ARG A 196 -2.84 -1.62 19.41
CA ARG A 196 -1.47 -1.98 19.01
C ARG A 196 -0.97 -1.08 17.91
N ARG A 197 0.23 -0.53 18.11
CA ARG A 197 0.89 0.38 17.16
C ARG A 197 1.83 -0.40 16.24
N CYS A 198 1.24 -1.21 15.38
CA CYS A 198 1.97 -2.09 14.49
C CYS A 198 2.35 -1.43 13.16
N PHE A 199 3.33 -2.04 12.49
CA PHE A 199 3.51 -1.96 11.05
C PHE A 199 2.54 -2.93 10.37
N VAL A 200 1.90 -2.50 9.28
CA VAL A 200 1.08 -3.38 8.44
C VAL A 200 1.42 -3.16 6.98
N ILE A 201 1.52 -4.26 6.22
CA ILE A 201 1.58 -4.23 4.76
C ILE A 201 0.73 -5.36 4.16
N ASN A 202 -0.10 -4.99 3.19
CA ASN A 202 -1.01 -5.92 2.53
C ASN A 202 -0.68 -6.03 1.04
N ARG A 203 -0.55 -7.26 0.52
CA ARG A 203 -0.36 -7.51 -0.92
C ARG A 203 -1.21 -8.68 -1.37
N SER A 204 -1.95 -8.49 -2.46
CA SER A 204 -2.62 -9.58 -3.17
C SER A 204 -1.71 -10.08 -4.27
N LEU A 205 -1.55 -11.40 -4.34
CA LEU A 205 -0.73 -12.11 -5.32
C LEU A 205 -1.63 -13.05 -6.10
N ASP A 206 -1.45 -13.11 -7.42
CA ASP A 206 -2.19 -13.99 -8.31
C ASP A 206 -1.62 -15.43 -8.28
N ALA A 207 -1.68 -16.04 -7.09
CA ALA A 207 -1.35 -17.44 -6.87
C ALA A 207 -2.19 -18.04 -5.73
N PRO A 208 -2.42 -19.38 -5.73
CA PRO A 208 -3.11 -20.07 -4.64
C PRO A 208 -2.38 -19.96 -3.29
N VAL A 209 -3.13 -20.05 -2.19
CA VAL A 209 -2.61 -19.88 -0.82
C VAL A 209 -1.45 -20.83 -0.52
N ALA A 210 -1.56 -22.09 -0.95
CA ALA A 210 -0.51 -23.09 -0.74
C ALA A 210 0.83 -22.69 -1.39
N ARG A 211 0.78 -22.09 -2.59
CA ARG A 211 1.97 -21.64 -3.33
C ARG A 211 2.63 -20.46 -2.62
N VAL A 212 1.83 -19.48 -2.21
CA VAL A 212 2.34 -18.29 -1.52
C VAL A 212 2.89 -18.64 -0.13
N PHE A 213 2.21 -19.53 0.60
CA PHE A 213 2.70 -20.04 1.87
C PHE A 213 4.04 -20.76 1.73
N GLU A 214 4.21 -21.60 0.68
CA GLU A 214 5.46 -22.29 0.39
C GLU A 214 6.64 -21.32 0.20
N MET A 215 6.41 -20.15 -0.41
CA MET A 215 7.42 -19.11 -0.58
C MET A 215 7.94 -18.55 0.74
N TRP A 216 7.16 -18.66 1.81
CA TRP A 216 7.50 -18.24 3.17
C TRP A 216 8.06 -19.38 4.02
N SER A 217 7.50 -20.59 3.90
CA SER A 217 7.82 -21.72 4.76
C SER A 217 9.02 -22.55 4.28
N ASN A 218 9.45 -22.37 3.02
CA ASN A 218 10.63 -23.05 2.47
C ASN A 218 11.85 -22.10 2.50
N PRO A 219 12.94 -22.45 3.21
CA PRO A 219 14.13 -21.61 3.33
C PRO A 219 14.77 -21.22 1.97
N GLU A 220 14.84 -22.16 1.02
CA GLU A 220 15.44 -21.89 -0.29
C GLU A 220 14.59 -20.95 -1.12
N ARG A 221 13.26 -20.99 -0.97
CA ARG A 221 12.36 -20.05 -1.64
C ARG A 221 12.39 -18.69 -0.97
N LEU A 222 12.33 -18.66 0.36
CA LEU A 222 12.35 -17.43 1.15
C LEU A 222 13.61 -16.58 0.85
N ALA A 223 14.77 -17.22 0.77
CA ALA A 223 16.04 -16.54 0.48
C ALA A 223 16.12 -15.88 -0.92
N LYS A 224 15.22 -16.23 -1.86
CA LYS A 224 15.23 -15.69 -3.22
C LYS A 224 14.58 -14.31 -3.34
N TRP A 225 13.70 -13.94 -2.41
CA TRP A 225 12.88 -12.73 -2.55
C TRP A 225 12.83 -11.87 -1.28
N LEU A 226 13.03 -12.44 -0.09
CA LEU A 226 13.02 -11.67 1.14
C LEU A 226 14.13 -10.60 1.23
N PRO A 227 15.40 -10.86 0.88
CA PRO A 227 16.46 -9.87 1.04
C PRO A 227 16.20 -8.61 0.19
N PRO A 228 16.56 -7.41 0.69
CA PRO A 228 16.49 -6.19 -0.10
C PRO A 228 17.29 -6.29 -1.41
N PRO A 229 16.89 -5.56 -2.47
CA PRO A 229 17.63 -5.52 -3.73
C PRO A 229 19.12 -5.19 -3.53
N GLY A 230 19.98 -5.92 -4.24
CA GLY A 230 21.44 -5.74 -4.12
C GLY A 230 22.05 -6.39 -2.86
N THR A 231 21.29 -7.19 -2.13
CA THR A 231 21.79 -8.00 -1.00
C THR A 231 21.55 -9.49 -1.26
N THR A 232 22.26 -10.33 -0.49
CA THR A 232 22.10 -11.80 -0.51
C THR A 232 21.65 -12.29 0.85
N MET A 233 20.82 -13.33 0.87
CA MET A 233 20.40 -14.01 2.10
C MET A 233 20.87 -15.46 2.08
N ARG A 234 21.43 -15.93 3.20
CA ARG A 234 21.76 -17.35 3.38
C ARG A 234 21.42 -17.82 4.79
N PHE A 235 20.87 -19.01 4.92
CA PHE A 235 20.65 -19.64 6.22
C PHE A 235 21.94 -20.23 6.78
N LEU A 236 22.18 -20.00 8.06
CA LEU A 236 23.12 -20.74 8.91
C LEU A 236 22.40 -21.91 9.62
N ARG A 237 21.14 -21.68 10.02
CA ARG A 237 20.18 -22.69 10.48
C ARG A 237 18.84 -22.41 9.83
N SER A 238 18.23 -23.42 9.21
CA SER A 238 17.07 -23.26 8.30
C SER A 238 15.79 -23.97 8.75
N GLN A 239 15.67 -24.35 10.03
CA GLN A 239 14.47 -25.01 10.53
C GLN A 239 13.31 -24.02 10.73
N ILE A 240 12.47 -23.91 9.70
CA ILE A 240 11.21 -23.16 9.74
C ILE A 240 10.11 -24.12 10.22
N ALA A 241 9.94 -24.20 11.54
CA ALA A 241 8.92 -25.03 12.19
C ALA A 241 8.54 -24.40 13.54
N ALA A 242 7.30 -24.61 14.01
CA ALA A 242 6.85 -24.10 15.30
C ALA A 242 7.77 -24.57 16.45
N GLY A 243 8.15 -23.65 17.33
CA GLY A 243 9.10 -23.86 18.42
C GLY A 243 10.56 -23.97 17.98
N GLN A 244 10.89 -23.78 16.70
CA GLN A 244 12.26 -23.79 16.18
C GLN A 244 12.74 -22.38 15.87
N SER A 245 14.07 -22.23 15.75
CA SER A 245 14.68 -20.99 15.32
C SER A 245 15.50 -21.16 14.03
N THR A 246 15.43 -20.14 13.18
CA THR A 246 16.38 -19.95 12.09
C THR A 246 17.41 -18.91 12.47
N LEU A 247 18.58 -19.05 11.86
CA LEU A 247 19.62 -18.05 11.88
C LEU A 247 20.03 -17.83 10.44
N PHE A 248 19.96 -16.60 9.96
CA PHE A 248 20.34 -16.27 8.60
C PHE A 248 21.16 -14.99 8.55
N VAL A 249 21.90 -14.85 7.46
CA VAL A 249 22.78 -13.73 7.20
C VAL A 249 22.24 -12.99 5.98
N ILE A 250 22.08 -11.67 6.11
CA ILE A 250 21.87 -10.77 4.97
C ILE A 250 23.18 -10.00 4.75
N ALA A 251 23.77 -10.13 3.56
CA ALA A 251 25.02 -9.47 3.20
C ALA A 251 24.82 -8.55 2.00
N GLY A 252 25.31 -7.32 2.10
CA GLY A 252 25.26 -6.31 1.05
C GLY A 252 26.44 -5.34 1.13
N HIS A 253 26.37 -4.27 0.33
CA HIS A 253 27.42 -3.24 0.26
C HIS A 253 27.64 -2.47 1.56
N HIS A 254 26.62 -2.38 2.43
CA HIS A 254 26.70 -1.74 3.74
C HIS A 254 27.14 -2.68 4.88
N GLY A 255 27.57 -3.90 4.55
CA GLY A 255 28.04 -4.88 5.51
C GLY A 255 27.11 -6.08 5.64
N THR A 256 27.26 -6.80 6.76
CA THR A 256 26.60 -8.08 7.02
C THR A 256 25.79 -8.01 8.30
N MET A 257 24.54 -8.45 8.22
CA MET A 257 23.63 -8.55 9.36
C MET A 257 23.29 -10.01 9.62
N ARG A 258 23.36 -10.44 10.87
CA ARG A 258 22.85 -11.75 11.29
C ARG A 258 21.52 -11.58 11.99
N VAL A 259 20.54 -12.36 11.58
CA VAL A 259 19.17 -12.29 12.07
C VAL A 259 18.77 -13.66 12.59
N ARG A 260 18.30 -13.69 13.84
CA ARG A 260 17.64 -14.85 14.43
C ARG A 260 16.14 -14.65 14.29
N ALA A 261 15.45 -15.67 13.80
CA ALA A 261 14.00 -15.71 13.82
C ALA A 261 13.51 -16.95 14.58
N GLU A 262 12.66 -16.77 15.58
CA GLU A 262 12.06 -17.86 16.35
C GLU A 262 10.59 -18.00 15.99
N TYR A 263 10.20 -19.17 15.49
CA TYR A 263 8.85 -19.41 14.99
C TYR A 263 7.95 -19.86 16.14
N LEU A 264 7.10 -18.95 16.61
CA LEU A 264 6.18 -19.20 17.71
C LEU A 264 5.02 -20.12 17.28
N ALA A 265 4.48 -19.88 16.09
CA ALA A 265 3.39 -20.68 15.53
C ALA A 265 3.47 -20.75 14.00
N ILE A 266 3.15 -21.93 13.47
CA ILE A 266 2.96 -22.14 12.03
C ILE A 266 1.68 -22.97 11.88
N ASP A 267 0.67 -22.42 11.22
CA ASP A 267 -0.59 -23.07 10.88
C ASP A 267 -0.73 -23.12 9.36
N PRO A 268 -0.22 -24.16 8.69
CA PRO A 268 -0.25 -24.22 7.24
C PRO A 268 -1.67 -24.36 6.67
N PRO A 269 -2.00 -23.68 5.56
CA PRO A 269 -1.21 -22.67 4.88
C PRO A 269 -1.61 -21.24 5.29
N ARG A 270 -2.26 -21.06 6.45
CA ARG A 270 -3.00 -19.85 6.82
C ARG A 270 -2.16 -18.81 7.55
N ARG A 271 -1.20 -19.23 8.38
CA ARG A 271 -0.48 -18.31 9.27
C ARG A 271 0.94 -18.77 9.59
N ILE A 272 1.84 -17.80 9.69
CA ILE A 272 3.16 -17.93 10.30
C ILE A 272 3.33 -16.79 11.31
N GLU A 273 3.86 -17.09 12.48
CA GLU A 273 4.19 -16.13 13.52
C GLU A 273 5.61 -16.40 14.02
N TYR A 274 6.45 -15.37 14.00
CA TYR A 274 7.82 -15.49 14.44
C TYR A 274 8.34 -14.18 15.04
N THR A 275 9.25 -14.29 16.00
CA THR A 275 10.03 -13.14 16.47
C THR A 275 11.25 -12.94 15.58
N GLN A 276 11.77 -11.73 15.52
CA GLN A 276 12.99 -11.39 14.79
C GLN A 276 13.90 -10.53 15.65
N GLN A 277 15.19 -10.88 15.69
CA GLN A 277 16.26 -10.19 16.42
C GLN A 277 17.52 -10.08 15.58
N PHE A 278 18.27 -8.99 15.75
CA PHE A 278 19.65 -8.91 15.29
C PHE A 278 20.56 -9.56 16.32
N VAL A 279 21.55 -10.32 15.86
CA VAL A 279 22.51 -11.00 16.73
C VAL A 279 23.94 -10.86 16.22
N ASP A 280 24.91 -11.00 17.13
CA ASP A 280 26.33 -11.01 16.80
C ASP A 280 26.81 -12.41 16.34
N GLU A 281 28.12 -12.58 16.18
CA GLU A 281 28.72 -13.86 15.76
C GLU A 281 28.60 -14.97 16.81
N ARG A 282 28.37 -14.60 18.08
CA ARG A 282 28.16 -15.49 19.22
C ARG A 282 26.68 -15.69 19.52
N GLU A 283 25.80 -15.27 18.59
CA GLU A 283 24.35 -15.31 18.70
C GLU A 283 23.77 -14.54 19.90
N GLN A 284 24.52 -13.56 20.41
CA GLN A 284 24.04 -12.62 21.43
C GLN A 284 23.26 -11.49 20.78
N LEU A 285 22.27 -10.96 21.48
CA LEU A 285 21.47 -9.83 20.99
C LEU A 285 22.38 -8.66 20.60
N ALA A 286 22.15 -8.12 19.40
CA ALA A 286 22.88 -6.97 18.87
C ALA A 286 21.89 -5.82 18.57
N PRO A 287 22.33 -4.56 18.66
CA PRO A 287 21.52 -3.42 18.25
C PRO A 287 21.12 -3.48 16.78
N ALA A 288 19.97 -2.89 16.45
CA ALA A 288 19.54 -2.74 15.07
C ALA A 288 20.52 -1.83 14.29
N PRO A 289 20.99 -2.25 13.10
CA PRO A 289 21.93 -1.45 12.33
C PRO A 289 21.37 -0.09 11.95
N GLY A 290 22.07 0.98 12.33
CA GLY A 290 21.69 2.36 11.98
C GLY A 290 20.60 2.98 12.86
N ALA A 291 20.13 2.30 13.91
CA ALA A 291 19.15 2.84 14.85
C ALA A 291 19.74 2.87 16.28
N GLU A 292 19.76 4.05 16.90
CA GLU A 292 20.24 4.23 18.28
C GLU A 292 19.22 3.69 19.30
N THR A 293 17.93 3.82 19.00
CA THR A 293 16.83 3.33 19.83
C THR A 293 15.91 2.52 18.95
N TRP A 294 15.88 1.19 19.12
CA TRP A 294 15.03 0.29 18.36
C TRP A 294 14.68 -0.94 19.21
N PRO A 295 13.44 -1.48 19.14
CA PRO A 295 13.09 -2.68 19.87
C PRO A 295 14.05 -3.84 19.56
N ALA A 296 14.60 -4.45 20.60
CA ALA A 296 15.46 -5.63 20.49
C ALA A 296 14.80 -6.77 19.69
N THR A 297 13.50 -6.96 19.89
CA THR A 297 12.71 -8.02 19.26
C THR A 297 11.48 -7.42 18.58
N LEU A 298 11.19 -7.90 17.37
CA LEU A 298 9.93 -7.64 16.69
C LEU A 298 9.15 -8.95 16.57
N LEU A 299 7.87 -8.92 16.91
CA LEU A 299 6.95 -10.00 16.59
C LEU A 299 6.34 -9.75 15.21
N THR A 300 6.52 -10.69 14.28
CA THR A 300 5.94 -10.64 12.94
C THR A 300 4.91 -11.74 12.77
N ARG A 301 3.73 -11.35 12.30
CA ARG A 301 2.63 -12.24 11.91
C ARG A 301 2.40 -12.12 10.43
N VAL A 302 2.34 -13.25 9.75
CA VAL A 302 2.03 -13.35 8.33
C VAL A 302 0.75 -14.15 8.20
N LEU A 303 -0.29 -13.52 7.68
CA LEU A 303 -1.58 -14.15 7.39
C LEU A 303 -1.75 -14.30 5.89
N PHE A 304 -2.16 -15.50 5.47
CA PHE A 304 -2.46 -15.83 4.08
C PHE A 304 -3.96 -16.05 3.95
N THR A 305 -4.64 -15.14 3.26
CA THR A 305 -6.09 -15.16 3.06
C THR A 305 -6.41 -15.43 1.61
N GLU A 306 -7.20 -16.47 1.35
CA GLU A 306 -7.75 -16.73 0.03
C GLU A 306 -8.76 -15.63 -0.34
N GLU A 307 -8.54 -14.95 -1.46
CA GLU A 307 -9.48 -13.99 -2.05
C GLU A 307 -10.24 -14.62 -3.23
N ALA A 308 -9.60 -15.55 -3.93
CA ALA A 308 -10.15 -16.42 -4.97
C ALA A 308 -9.25 -17.68 -5.09
N PRO A 309 -9.64 -18.74 -5.82
CA PRO A 309 -8.85 -19.98 -5.92
C PRO A 309 -7.37 -19.76 -6.30
N ASP A 310 -7.10 -18.83 -7.22
CA ASP A 310 -5.76 -18.46 -7.69
C ASP A 310 -5.32 -17.08 -7.21
N ARG A 311 -5.88 -16.58 -6.09
CA ARG A 311 -5.54 -15.25 -5.58
C ARG A 311 -5.46 -15.24 -4.06
N THR A 312 -4.30 -14.84 -3.55
CA THR A 312 -4.01 -14.81 -2.12
C THR A 312 -3.63 -13.42 -1.67
N ARG A 313 -4.26 -12.93 -0.61
CA ARG A 313 -3.77 -11.78 0.14
C ARG A 313 -2.81 -12.23 1.23
N VAL A 314 -1.63 -11.64 1.25
CA VAL A 314 -0.70 -11.69 2.36
C VAL A 314 -0.83 -10.42 3.17
N THR A 315 -1.03 -10.57 4.47
CA THR A 315 -1.00 -9.48 5.47
C THR A 315 0.17 -9.73 6.39
N VAL A 316 1.15 -8.83 6.38
CA VAL A 316 2.30 -8.86 7.30
C VAL A 316 2.10 -7.77 8.33
N THR A 317 2.04 -8.16 9.59
CA THR A 317 1.98 -7.27 10.73
C THR A 317 3.24 -7.44 11.56
N SER A 318 3.92 -6.36 11.90
CA SER A 318 5.07 -6.38 12.82
C SER A 318 4.87 -5.40 13.97
N GLU A 319 5.27 -5.79 15.17
CA GLU A 319 5.18 -4.94 16.37
C GLU A 319 6.40 -5.16 17.29
N PRO A 320 6.78 -4.17 18.11
CA PRO A 320 7.72 -4.39 19.22
C PRO A 320 7.27 -5.55 20.10
N TYR A 321 8.21 -6.33 20.63
CA TYR A 321 7.89 -7.50 21.46
C TYR A 321 8.91 -7.70 22.58
N GLY A 322 8.42 -8.10 23.75
CA GLY A 322 9.20 -8.31 24.96
C GLY A 322 9.98 -9.62 24.99
N HIS A 323 11.08 -9.64 25.74
CA HIS A 323 11.87 -10.85 26.00
C HIS A 323 11.28 -11.61 27.20
N GLY A 324 10.14 -12.29 27.00
CA GLY A 324 9.45 -13.06 28.05
C GLY A 324 7.97 -13.38 27.78
N GLY A 325 7.39 -12.79 26.73
CA GLY A 325 5.96 -12.78 26.46
C GLY A 325 5.42 -11.34 26.51
N GLU A 326 4.42 -11.01 25.69
CA GLU A 326 3.82 -9.66 25.56
C GLU A 326 4.85 -8.51 25.42
N ASP A 327 4.46 -7.27 25.71
CA ASP A 327 5.31 -6.06 25.65
C ASP A 327 6.30 -5.96 26.83
N ASP A 328 6.50 -7.04 27.61
CA ASP A 328 7.36 -7.03 28.80
C ASP A 328 8.82 -6.68 28.44
N GLY A 329 9.25 -5.53 28.92
CA GLY A 329 10.60 -5.00 28.69
C GLY A 329 10.77 -4.13 27.46
N VAL A 330 9.71 -3.88 26.67
CA VAL A 330 9.74 -2.86 25.61
C VAL A 330 9.51 -1.48 26.23
N THR A 331 10.46 -0.57 26.04
CA THR A 331 10.35 0.80 26.56
C THR A 331 9.45 1.66 25.67
N GLY A 332 8.81 2.69 26.26
CA GLY A 332 8.04 3.66 25.48
C GLY A 332 8.88 4.35 24.39
N ALA A 333 10.17 4.60 24.64
CA ALA A 333 11.08 5.17 23.66
C ALA A 333 11.31 4.26 22.46
N GLU A 334 11.42 2.94 22.68
CA GLU A 334 11.52 1.95 21.58
C GLU A 334 10.23 1.88 20.77
N VAL A 335 9.06 1.95 21.41
CA VAL A 335 7.78 1.99 20.68
C VAL A 335 7.67 3.27 19.83
N GLU A 336 8.03 4.43 20.37
CA GLU A 336 8.03 5.68 19.59
C GLU A 336 9.04 5.65 18.44
N ALA A 337 10.22 5.07 18.66
CA ALA A 337 11.20 4.88 17.60
C ALA A 337 10.70 3.94 16.50
N PHE A 338 10.08 2.83 16.89
CA PHE A 338 9.40 1.93 15.97
C PHE A 338 8.34 2.65 15.13
N VAL A 339 7.43 3.39 15.77
CA VAL A 339 6.37 4.13 15.08
C VAL A 339 6.95 5.17 14.10
N ARG A 340 8.02 5.86 14.48
CA ARG A 340 8.68 6.86 13.64
C ARG A 340 9.36 6.24 12.41
N GLU A 341 10.03 5.10 12.57
CA GLU A 341 10.90 4.54 11.54
C GLU A 341 10.26 3.37 10.76
N ARG A 342 9.09 2.84 11.18
CA ARG A 342 8.36 1.78 10.47
C ARG A 342 8.03 2.12 9.01
N ALA A 343 8.02 3.42 8.66
CA ALA A 343 7.89 3.84 7.28
C ALA A 343 9.03 3.32 6.38
N GLY A 344 10.26 3.22 6.90
CA GLY A 344 11.39 2.62 6.20
C GLY A 344 11.20 1.12 5.95
N MET A 345 10.51 0.42 6.84
CA MET A 345 10.18 -1.01 6.67
C MET A 345 9.28 -1.23 5.44
N THR A 346 8.38 -0.30 5.12
CA THR A 346 7.51 -0.42 3.93
C THR A 346 8.29 -0.47 2.64
N LEU A 347 9.37 0.31 2.51
CA LEU A 347 10.20 0.31 1.30
C LEU A 347 10.88 -1.04 1.12
N GLY A 348 11.50 -1.55 2.19
CA GLY A 348 12.12 -2.88 2.18
C GLY A 348 11.13 -3.96 1.79
N TRP A 349 9.99 -4.04 2.50
CA TRP A 349 8.96 -5.03 2.21
C TRP A 349 8.34 -4.88 0.81
N THR A 350 8.13 -3.66 0.32
CA THR A 350 7.58 -3.46 -1.04
C THR A 350 8.50 -4.03 -2.09
N SER A 351 9.82 -3.79 -1.99
CA SER A 351 10.79 -4.41 -2.90
C SER A 351 10.81 -5.94 -2.79
N SER A 352 10.73 -6.49 -1.57
CA SER A 352 10.64 -7.94 -1.38
C SER A 352 9.37 -8.53 -2.00
N PHE A 353 8.23 -7.85 -1.85
CA PHE A 353 6.96 -8.28 -2.45
C PHE A 353 6.96 -8.19 -3.97
N ASP A 354 7.56 -7.16 -4.57
CA ASP A 354 7.73 -7.08 -6.03
C ASP A 354 8.56 -8.27 -6.56
N ALA A 355 9.61 -8.67 -5.84
CA ALA A 355 10.40 -9.85 -6.17
C ALA A 355 9.62 -11.16 -5.98
N LEU A 356 8.80 -11.25 -4.92
CA LEU A 356 7.94 -12.39 -4.65
C LEU A 356 6.89 -12.56 -5.76
N GLU A 357 6.24 -11.47 -6.16
CA GLU A 357 5.21 -11.47 -7.21
C GLU A 357 5.75 -12.09 -8.51
N ALA A 358 6.98 -11.73 -8.90
CA ALA A 358 7.65 -12.30 -10.08
C ALA A 358 7.99 -13.80 -9.97
N LEU A 359 7.96 -14.41 -8.78
CA LEU A 359 8.27 -15.83 -8.55
C LEU A 359 7.04 -16.71 -8.35
N VAL A 360 5.88 -16.10 -8.09
CA VAL A 360 4.61 -16.81 -7.89
C VAL A 360 3.71 -16.79 -9.11
N GLN A 361 3.90 -15.81 -10.01
CA GLN A 361 3.45 -15.84 -11.41
C GLN A 361 4.23 -16.92 -12.17
#